data_AF-A0A3L7RI69-F1
#
_entry.id   AF-A0A3L7RI69-F1
#
_cell.length_a   1.000
_cell.length_b   1.000
_cell.length_c   1.000
_cell.angle_alpha   90.00
_cell.angle_beta   90.00
_cell.angle_gamma   90.00
#
_symmetry.space_group_name_H-M   'P 1'
#
loop_
_entity.id
_entity.type
_entity.pdbx_description
1 polymer ?
#
loop_
_entity_poly.entity_id
_entity_poly.type
_entity_poly.pdbx_seq_one_letter_code
_entity_poly.pdbx_strand_id
1 'polypeptide(L)'
;MLAIPLLRKPVPRKPVPGTPALEGQPSSRIGSAVWIGCLLRSACLLWMSSVWALGQDPEPGLNPDANTLRQWIQELGDSRFEVRDRASGKLSKLSTDQLDNLQELLKGSTDPEITVRLSSVVAKLKAERQQQIVSGFLRDSDILNDHGLHGWSSFARVAGPSRSSKRLFLQLYERHAELVEEALEDPKLATERGRKVLSRIQDSEIRRTEGDKSDGLALLYCACASQGDKDSQIAAMTLRILLRAPYNQCLRDPQSKRPIETMMEQWAGTIDGSYEQTTALQIMVEANLSPVRSLAKRMLLSYDSNKNPTAKDPNKPIDPNEPIDPVEPRDIARAFQVFFKFGKAEDLPLLEKWLDNTDVCEEISSLNPPGLMVPRQPIPGAPDRPMATVELRDAALLACMQIAGMDYRLHFPTVRNSALWGFIPSSIALKTGSDDVRAARLEAWKQRPQ
;
A
#
# COMPACT_ATOMS: atom_id res chain seq x y z
N MET A 1 35.16 -22.39 -20.83
CA MET A 1 35.94 -22.71 -19.62
C MET A 1 36.53 -21.42 -19.08
N LEU A 2 35.87 -20.79 -18.11
CA LEU A 2 36.37 -19.61 -17.39
C LEU A 2 36.12 -19.85 -15.90
N ALA A 3 37.19 -19.83 -15.12
CA ALA A 3 37.23 -20.20 -13.71
C ALA A 3 36.73 -19.06 -12.82
N ILE A 4 35.87 -19.41 -11.86
CA ILE A 4 35.35 -18.53 -10.81
C ILE A 4 36.25 -18.68 -9.56
N PRO A 5 36.68 -17.60 -8.89
CA PRO A 5 37.49 -17.73 -7.68
C PRO A 5 36.61 -18.00 -6.44
N LEU A 6 36.99 -19.03 -5.69
CA LEU A 6 36.37 -19.49 -4.46
C LEU A 6 36.63 -18.52 -3.29
N LEU A 7 35.55 -18.11 -2.61
CA LEU A 7 35.57 -17.36 -1.35
C LEU A 7 36.06 -18.25 -0.19
N ARG A 8 37.09 -17.77 0.54
CA ARG A 8 37.63 -18.39 1.76
C ARG A 8 36.62 -18.27 2.92
N LYS A 9 36.44 -19.37 3.65
CA LYS A 9 35.70 -19.41 4.93
C LYS A 9 36.55 -18.83 6.08
N PRO A 10 35.94 -18.18 7.09
CA PRO A 10 36.65 -17.69 8.26
C PRO A 10 36.93 -18.83 9.28
N VAL A 11 38.11 -18.77 9.89
CA VAL A 11 38.59 -19.67 10.94
C VAL A 11 38.12 -19.17 12.32
N PRO A 12 37.64 -20.05 13.23
CA PRO A 12 37.28 -19.65 14.58
C PRO A 12 38.52 -19.47 15.47
N ARG A 13 38.62 -18.34 16.19
CA ARG A 13 39.65 -18.12 17.22
C ARG A 13 39.17 -18.68 18.57
N LYS A 14 40.04 -19.46 19.23
CA LYS A 14 39.87 -19.93 20.61
C LYS A 14 40.10 -18.79 21.62
N PRO A 15 39.46 -18.83 22.82
CA PRO A 15 39.67 -17.85 23.88
C PRO A 15 40.98 -18.12 24.65
N VAL A 16 41.67 -17.04 25.01
CA VAL A 16 42.84 -17.05 25.91
C VAL A 16 42.36 -16.71 27.33
N PRO A 17 42.71 -17.49 28.36
CA PRO A 17 42.40 -17.17 29.75
C PRO A 17 43.60 -16.51 30.46
N GLY A 18 43.30 -15.51 31.29
CA GLY A 18 44.14 -15.12 32.43
C GLY A 18 44.83 -13.76 32.33
N THR A 19 44.28 -12.77 33.03
CA THR A 19 45.08 -11.72 33.71
C THR A 19 44.26 -11.11 34.85
N PRO A 20 44.85 -10.80 36.02
CA PRO A 20 44.14 -10.60 37.27
C PRO A 20 43.76 -9.12 37.52
N ALA A 21 42.86 -8.95 38.49
CA ALA A 21 42.36 -7.69 38.99
C ALA A 21 43.46 -6.80 39.59
N LEU A 22 43.36 -5.50 39.32
CA LEU A 22 44.00 -4.44 40.10
C LEU A 22 42.99 -3.31 40.37
N GLU A 23 42.85 -3.04 41.66
CA GLU A 23 42.15 -1.93 42.31
C GLU A 23 42.76 -0.56 41.99
N GLY A 24 41.91 0.47 41.96
CA GLY A 24 42.20 1.74 42.64
C GLY A 24 42.55 2.98 41.81
N GLN A 25 41.59 3.93 41.79
CA GLN A 25 41.73 5.40 41.60
C GLN A 25 41.96 5.95 40.17
N PRO A 26 41.74 7.27 39.94
CA PRO A 26 40.46 7.97 39.93
C PRO A 26 40.18 8.58 38.53
N SER A 27 38.94 8.51 38.05
CA SER A 27 38.57 9.04 36.74
C SER A 27 38.55 10.57 36.72
N SER A 28 39.49 11.16 35.99
CA SER A 28 39.37 12.51 35.45
C SER A 28 39.64 12.48 33.94
N ARG A 29 38.94 13.39 33.23
CA ARG A 29 39.02 13.70 31.78
C ARG A 29 38.11 12.84 30.89
N ILE A 30 36.95 13.37 30.51
CA ILE A 30 36.68 14.30 29.38
C ILE A 30 36.68 13.57 28.03
N GLY A 31 35.52 13.61 27.37
CA GLY A 31 35.43 13.56 25.91
C GLY A 31 34.45 12.52 25.38
N SER A 32 33.21 12.95 25.08
CA SER A 32 32.36 12.50 23.94
C SER A 32 30.83 12.60 24.19
N ALA A 33 30.34 13.56 24.98
CA ALA A 33 28.89 13.78 25.15
C ALA A 33 28.39 15.19 24.73
N VAL A 34 29.24 16.02 24.12
CA VAL A 34 28.87 17.41 23.76
C VAL A 34 28.58 17.60 22.26
N TRP A 35 28.93 16.66 21.38
CA TRP A 35 28.82 16.88 19.93
C TRP A 35 27.47 16.51 19.30
N ILE A 36 26.60 15.74 19.97
CA ILE A 36 25.26 15.39 19.44
C ILE A 36 24.19 16.42 19.85
N GLY A 37 24.44 17.20 20.91
CA GLY A 37 23.53 18.27 21.35
C GLY A 37 23.59 19.58 20.53
N CYS A 38 24.72 19.85 19.85
CA CYS A 38 24.88 21.07 19.04
C CYS A 38 24.30 20.96 17.62
N LEU A 39 24.20 19.75 17.04
CA LEU A 39 23.61 19.59 15.70
C LEU A 39 22.07 19.63 15.71
N LEU A 40 21.42 19.22 16.82
CA LEU A 40 19.96 19.31 16.96
C LEU A 40 19.45 20.72 17.32
N ARG A 41 20.28 21.59 17.91
CA ARG A 41 19.92 23.00 18.18
C ARG A 41 20.05 23.91 16.93
N SER A 42 20.99 23.62 16.03
CA SER A 42 21.16 24.38 14.78
C SER A 42 20.09 24.03 13.72
N ALA A 43 19.58 22.79 13.71
CA ALA A 43 18.45 22.41 12.85
C ALA A 43 17.12 23.03 13.30
N CYS A 44 16.90 23.23 14.61
CA CYS A 44 15.71 23.93 15.12
C CYS A 44 15.73 25.45 14.86
N LEU A 45 16.90 26.10 14.85
CA LEU A 45 17.01 27.54 14.57
C LEU A 45 16.84 27.86 13.07
N LEU A 46 17.25 26.97 12.16
CA LEU A 46 16.99 27.12 10.72
C LEU A 46 15.54 26.83 10.31
N TRP A 47 14.81 26.02 11.09
CA TRP A 47 13.36 25.86 10.94
C TRP A 47 12.57 27.02 11.57
N MET A 48 13.07 27.66 12.64
CA MET A 48 12.39 28.82 13.22
C MET A 48 12.59 30.13 12.43
N SER A 49 13.69 30.29 11.68
CA SER A 49 13.86 31.45 10.79
C SER A 49 12.97 31.40 9.54
N SER A 50 12.50 30.22 9.14
CA SER A 50 11.55 30.06 8.03
C SER A 50 10.09 30.27 8.45
N VAL A 51 9.78 30.20 9.74
CA VAL A 51 8.43 30.48 10.28
C VAL A 51 8.15 31.98 10.42
N TRP A 52 9.17 32.82 10.65
CA TRP A 52 8.98 34.28 10.70
C TRP A 52 8.75 34.94 9.33
N ALA A 53 9.05 34.25 8.22
CA ALA A 53 8.75 34.73 6.86
C ALA A 53 7.31 34.40 6.39
N LEU A 54 6.53 33.64 7.18
CA LEU A 54 5.16 33.23 6.85
C LEU A 54 4.06 34.13 7.46
N GLY A 55 4.46 35.23 8.12
CA GLY A 55 3.54 36.16 8.80
C GLY A 55 3.42 37.54 8.15
N GLN A 56 4.08 37.80 7.02
CA GLN A 56 3.71 38.97 6.21
C GLN A 56 2.43 38.61 5.46
N ASP A 57 1.33 39.31 5.80
CA ASP A 57 0.13 39.27 4.98
C ASP A 57 0.52 39.52 3.53
N PRO A 58 0.09 38.68 2.58
CA PRO A 58 0.47 38.83 1.18
C PRO A 58 0.09 40.25 0.75
N GLU A 59 1.07 41.04 0.30
CA GLU A 59 0.77 42.38 -0.21
C GLU A 59 -0.29 42.23 -1.30
N PRO A 60 -1.36 43.05 -1.27
CA PRO A 60 -2.43 42.95 -2.26
C PRO A 60 -1.82 43.03 -3.65
N GLY A 61 -2.01 41.96 -4.44
CA GLY A 61 -1.38 41.81 -5.74
C GLY A 61 -1.67 43.02 -6.64
N LEU A 62 -0.66 43.47 -7.38
CA LEU A 62 -0.83 44.57 -8.34
C LEU A 62 -1.77 44.12 -9.46
N ASN A 63 -2.86 44.86 -9.67
CA ASN A 63 -3.75 44.73 -10.83
C ASN A 63 -3.58 45.97 -11.73
N PRO A 64 -2.51 46.03 -12.55
CA PRO A 64 -2.32 47.14 -13.47
C PRO A 64 -3.36 47.11 -14.60
N ASP A 65 -3.58 48.26 -15.23
CA ASP A 65 -4.38 48.33 -16.45
C ASP A 65 -3.65 47.68 -17.64
N ALA A 66 -4.40 47.37 -18.70
CA ALA A 66 -3.87 46.66 -19.87
C ALA A 66 -2.72 47.41 -20.57
N ASN A 67 -2.71 48.75 -20.52
CA ASN A 67 -1.65 49.55 -21.12
C ASN A 67 -0.34 49.44 -20.32
N THR A 68 -0.42 49.55 -18.99
CA THR A 68 0.76 49.36 -18.12
C THR A 68 1.32 47.94 -18.26
N LEU A 69 0.45 46.94 -18.37
CA LEU A 69 0.88 45.55 -18.59
C LEU A 69 1.65 45.39 -19.90
N ARG A 70 1.13 45.95 -21.00
CA ARG A 70 1.81 45.96 -22.31
C ARG A 70 3.15 46.70 -22.26
N GLN A 71 3.20 47.82 -21.54
CA GLN A 71 4.44 48.56 -21.35
C GLN A 71 5.49 47.71 -20.63
N TRP A 72 5.15 47.04 -19.52
CA TRP A 72 6.10 46.19 -18.81
C TRP A 72 6.58 45.01 -19.65
N ILE A 73 5.71 44.45 -20.50
CA ILE A 73 6.10 43.39 -21.44
C ILE A 73 7.03 43.93 -22.52
N GLN A 74 6.80 45.13 -23.04
CA GLN A 74 7.72 45.78 -23.97
C GLN A 74 9.08 46.08 -23.30
N GLU A 75 9.07 46.49 -22.03
CA GLU A 75 10.26 46.71 -21.20
C GLU A 75 11.08 45.41 -20.99
N LEU A 76 10.48 44.21 -21.13
CA LEU A 76 11.23 42.95 -21.12
C LEU A 76 12.17 42.80 -22.32
N GLY A 77 11.92 43.49 -23.43
CA GLY A 77 12.77 43.51 -24.63
C GLY A 77 13.73 44.71 -24.67
N ASP A 78 13.81 45.54 -23.62
CA ASP A 78 14.69 46.70 -23.60
C ASP A 78 16.16 46.29 -23.67
N SER A 79 16.99 47.08 -24.36
CA SER A 79 18.44 46.85 -24.46
C SER A 79 19.17 46.82 -23.11
N ARG A 80 18.69 47.58 -22.11
CA ARG A 80 19.29 47.71 -20.79
C ARG A 80 18.80 46.62 -19.84
N PHE A 81 19.73 45.91 -19.22
CA PHE A 81 19.43 44.81 -18.31
C PHE A 81 18.58 45.26 -17.11
N GLU A 82 18.84 46.44 -16.57
CA GLU A 82 18.14 46.97 -15.40
C GLU A 82 16.65 47.23 -15.66
N VAL A 83 16.30 47.59 -16.90
CA VAL A 83 14.91 47.79 -17.32
C VAL A 83 14.22 46.43 -17.43
N ARG A 84 14.86 45.45 -18.07
CA ARG A 84 14.33 44.08 -18.17
C ARG A 84 14.11 43.46 -16.80
N ASP A 85 15.08 43.60 -15.88
CA ASP A 85 15.01 43.01 -14.55
C ASP A 85 13.91 43.68 -13.70
N ARG A 86 13.80 45.00 -13.76
CA ARG A 86 12.72 45.75 -13.11
C ARG A 86 11.34 45.34 -13.63
N ALA A 87 11.18 45.23 -14.95
CA ALA A 87 9.94 44.78 -15.57
C ALA A 87 9.61 43.34 -15.17
N SER A 88 10.59 42.44 -15.18
CA SER A 88 10.46 41.06 -14.70
C SER A 88 9.98 41.03 -13.24
N GLY A 89 10.59 41.86 -12.39
CA GLY A 89 10.22 42.00 -10.98
C GLY A 89 8.78 42.48 -10.79
N LYS A 90 8.34 43.49 -11.54
CA LYS A 90 6.94 43.98 -11.51
C LYS A 90 5.94 42.92 -11.97
N LEU A 91 6.22 42.28 -13.11
CA LEU A 91 5.35 41.22 -13.65
C LEU A 91 5.26 40.01 -12.70
N SER A 92 6.34 39.72 -11.97
CA SER A 92 6.37 38.63 -10.98
C SER A 92 5.61 38.90 -9.67
N LYS A 93 5.08 40.12 -9.48
CA LYS A 93 4.25 40.55 -8.34
C LYS A 93 2.77 40.72 -8.73
N LEU A 94 2.40 40.38 -9.96
CA LEU A 94 1.03 40.40 -10.41
C LEU A 94 0.19 39.35 -9.66
N SER A 95 -1.11 39.60 -9.58
CA SER A 95 -2.06 38.61 -9.12
C SER A 95 -2.13 37.42 -10.11
N THR A 96 -2.51 36.25 -9.61
CA THR A 96 -2.73 35.04 -10.41
C THR A 96 -3.89 35.18 -11.41
N ASP A 97 -4.74 36.20 -11.25
CA ASP A 97 -5.86 36.52 -12.15
C ASP A 97 -5.37 37.06 -13.51
N GLN A 98 -4.14 37.57 -13.58
CA GLN A 98 -3.54 38.07 -14.82
C GLN A 98 -2.93 36.97 -15.70
N LEU A 99 -2.98 35.71 -15.26
CA LEU A 99 -2.27 34.60 -15.89
C LEU A 99 -2.73 34.37 -17.34
N ASP A 100 -4.03 34.41 -17.59
CA ASP A 100 -4.60 34.17 -18.93
C ASP A 100 -4.18 35.28 -19.91
N ASN A 101 -4.22 36.55 -19.47
CA ASN A 101 -3.72 37.69 -20.23
C ASN A 101 -2.24 37.55 -20.59
N LEU A 102 -1.40 37.14 -19.63
CA LEU A 102 0.04 36.94 -19.87
C LEU A 102 0.30 35.77 -20.83
N GLN A 103 -0.51 34.71 -20.78
CA GLN A 103 -0.41 33.58 -21.71
C GLN A 103 -0.80 33.97 -23.14
N GLU A 104 -1.83 34.79 -23.31
CA GLU A 104 -2.20 35.33 -24.64
C GLU A 104 -1.08 36.20 -25.21
N LEU A 105 -0.50 37.08 -24.39
CA LEU A 105 0.61 37.94 -24.79
C LEU A 105 1.88 37.14 -25.11
N LEU A 106 2.14 36.06 -24.36
CA LEU A 106 3.24 35.14 -24.64
C LEU A 106 3.07 34.46 -26.00
N LYS A 107 1.85 34.02 -26.36
CA LYS A 107 1.56 33.42 -27.67
C LYS A 107 1.73 34.41 -28.83
N GLY A 108 1.50 35.70 -28.58
CA GLY A 108 1.61 36.77 -29.59
C GLY A 108 3.01 37.37 -29.73
N SER A 109 3.97 37.02 -28.85
CA SER A 109 5.32 37.60 -28.86
C SER A 109 6.20 36.97 -29.93
N THR A 110 6.91 37.82 -30.69
CA THR A 110 7.91 37.39 -31.68
C THR A 110 9.35 37.55 -31.20
N ASP A 111 9.59 38.36 -30.16
CA ASP A 111 10.92 38.59 -29.59
C ASP A 111 11.33 37.40 -28.69
N PRO A 112 12.47 36.74 -28.95
CA PRO A 112 12.94 35.63 -28.14
C PRO A 112 13.26 36.02 -26.69
N GLU A 113 13.78 37.23 -26.42
CA GLU A 113 14.11 37.66 -25.05
C GLU A 113 12.84 37.86 -24.22
N ILE A 114 11.83 38.53 -24.81
CA ILE A 114 10.50 38.69 -24.19
C ILE A 114 9.90 37.30 -23.92
N THR A 115 9.95 36.39 -24.89
CA THR A 115 9.39 35.03 -24.77
C THR A 115 10.02 34.26 -23.60
N VAL A 116 11.35 34.25 -23.49
CA VAL A 116 12.06 33.56 -22.40
C VAL A 116 11.70 34.15 -21.04
N ARG A 117 11.76 35.48 -20.88
CA ARG A 117 11.46 36.12 -19.59
C ARG A 117 10.00 36.00 -19.20
N LEU A 118 9.09 36.27 -20.14
CA LEU A 118 7.66 36.18 -19.91
C LEU A 118 7.24 34.74 -19.60
N SER A 119 7.83 33.73 -20.24
CA SER A 119 7.57 32.33 -19.91
C SER A 119 7.99 31.97 -18.49
N SER A 120 9.12 32.50 -17.99
CA SER A 120 9.56 32.32 -16.60
C SER A 120 8.57 32.95 -15.60
N VAL A 121 8.09 34.16 -15.89
CA VAL A 121 7.05 34.82 -15.08
C VAL A 121 5.75 34.02 -15.09
N VAL A 122 5.28 33.58 -16.26
CA VAL A 122 4.07 32.76 -16.38
C VAL A 122 4.22 31.45 -15.61
N ALA A 123 5.37 30.78 -15.69
CA ALA A 123 5.63 29.56 -14.94
C ALA A 123 5.57 29.80 -13.42
N LYS A 124 6.14 30.92 -12.92
CA LYS A 124 6.06 31.31 -11.52
C LYS A 124 4.61 31.54 -11.07
N LEU A 125 3.84 32.36 -11.81
CA LEU A 125 2.45 32.64 -11.47
C LEU A 125 1.56 31.39 -11.54
N LYS A 126 1.84 30.46 -12.47
CA LYS A 126 1.17 29.15 -12.51
C LYS A 126 1.42 28.36 -11.22
N ALA A 127 2.68 28.30 -10.77
CA ALA A 127 3.03 27.61 -9.54
C ALA A 127 2.36 28.25 -8.31
N GLU A 128 2.30 29.59 -8.25
CA GLU A 128 1.60 30.32 -7.19
C GLU A 128 0.09 30.06 -7.21
N ARG A 129 -0.56 30.12 -8.38
CA ARG A 129 -1.99 29.77 -8.53
C ARG A 129 -2.26 28.34 -8.10
N GLN A 130 -1.40 27.40 -8.49
CA GLN A 130 -1.52 26.00 -8.09
C GLN A 130 -1.40 25.85 -6.57
N GLN A 131 -0.43 26.53 -5.95
CA GLN A 131 -0.26 26.52 -4.50
C GLN A 131 -1.47 27.12 -3.78
N GLN A 132 -2.06 28.21 -4.31
CA GLN A 132 -3.29 28.79 -3.77
C GLN A 132 -4.46 27.80 -3.84
N ILE A 133 -4.69 27.16 -5.00
CA ILE A 133 -5.71 26.13 -5.18
C ILE A 133 -5.51 24.97 -4.20
N VAL A 134 -4.30 24.42 -4.12
CA VAL A 134 -3.95 23.33 -3.21
C VAL A 134 -4.17 23.73 -1.75
N SER A 135 -3.78 24.95 -1.37
CA SER A 135 -3.96 25.46 -0.01
C SER A 135 -5.42 25.69 0.34
N GLY A 136 -6.21 26.23 -0.59
CA GLY A 136 -7.65 26.42 -0.45
C GLY A 136 -8.36 25.09 -0.29
N PHE A 137 -8.06 24.15 -1.19
CA PHE A 137 -8.59 22.78 -1.17
C PHE A 137 -8.34 22.07 0.16
N LEU A 138 -7.15 22.18 0.74
CA LEU A 138 -6.80 21.56 2.03
C LEU A 138 -7.37 22.27 3.27
N ARG A 139 -7.68 23.57 3.17
CA ARG A 139 -8.23 24.38 4.26
C ARG A 139 -9.74 24.35 4.30
N ASP A 140 -10.38 24.15 3.14
CA ASP A 140 -11.84 24.15 3.04
C ASP A 140 -12.45 23.02 3.86
N SER A 141 -13.37 23.41 4.75
CA SER A 141 -14.19 22.51 5.55
C SER A 141 -15.23 21.79 4.72
N ASP A 142 -15.67 22.39 3.60
CA ASP A 142 -16.50 21.70 2.65
C ASP A 142 -15.62 20.68 1.89
N ILE A 143 -15.98 19.41 2.06
CA ILE A 143 -15.24 18.31 1.47
C ILE A 143 -15.67 18.10 0.01
N LEU A 144 -16.82 18.62 -0.41
CA LEU A 144 -17.35 18.45 -1.76
C LEU A 144 -16.88 19.53 -2.73
N ASN A 145 -16.42 20.68 -2.23
CA ASN A 145 -15.86 21.73 -3.06
C ASN A 145 -14.52 21.27 -3.68
N ASP A 146 -14.45 21.28 -5.01
CA ASP A 146 -13.31 20.74 -5.78
C ASP A 146 -12.20 21.79 -6.01
N HIS A 147 -12.48 23.09 -5.81
CA HIS A 147 -11.55 24.19 -6.09
C HIS A 147 -10.95 24.15 -7.51
N GLY A 148 -11.70 23.62 -8.49
CA GLY A 148 -11.24 23.43 -9.86
C GLY A 148 -10.44 22.14 -10.10
N LEU A 149 -10.33 21.26 -9.10
CA LEU A 149 -9.73 19.93 -9.22
C LEU A 149 -10.81 18.90 -9.59
N HIS A 150 -11.28 18.92 -10.84
CA HIS A 150 -12.50 18.19 -11.25
C HIS A 150 -12.47 16.67 -10.99
N GLY A 151 -11.30 16.03 -11.00
CA GLY A 151 -11.16 14.60 -10.65
C GLY A 151 -11.33 14.30 -9.15
N TRP A 152 -11.53 15.31 -8.31
CA TRP A 152 -11.75 15.13 -6.88
C TRP A 152 -13.03 14.35 -6.60
N SER A 153 -14.11 14.62 -7.33
CA SER A 153 -15.41 13.96 -7.13
C SER A 153 -15.31 12.45 -7.36
N SER A 154 -14.65 12.02 -8.45
CA SER A 154 -14.45 10.60 -8.76
C SER A 154 -13.48 9.94 -7.78
N PHE A 155 -12.43 10.65 -7.33
CA PHE A 155 -11.52 10.12 -6.32
C PHE A 155 -12.19 9.98 -4.95
N ALA A 156 -12.92 11.00 -4.49
CA ALA A 156 -13.64 10.99 -3.21
C ALA A 156 -14.74 9.93 -3.16
N ARG A 157 -15.37 9.61 -4.30
CA ARG A 157 -16.30 8.48 -4.41
C ARG A 157 -15.66 7.14 -4.04
N VAL A 158 -14.38 6.96 -4.38
CA VAL A 158 -13.65 5.72 -4.15
C VAL A 158 -12.92 5.72 -2.80
N ALA A 159 -12.15 6.76 -2.51
CA ALA A 159 -11.33 6.85 -1.30
C ALA A 159 -12.12 7.35 -0.07
N GLY A 160 -13.37 7.79 -0.28
CA GLY A 160 -14.18 8.48 0.70
C GLY A 160 -13.83 9.98 0.84
N PRO A 161 -14.81 10.85 1.15
CA PRO A 161 -14.57 12.28 1.35
C PRO A 161 -13.96 12.53 2.72
N SER A 162 -12.64 12.67 2.81
CA SER A 162 -11.95 13.02 4.06
C SER A 162 -10.73 13.91 3.83
N ARG A 163 -10.25 14.58 4.90
CA ARG A 163 -9.02 15.39 4.83
C ARG A 163 -7.79 14.55 4.47
N SER A 164 -7.71 13.30 4.95
CA SER A 164 -6.67 12.36 4.55
C SER A 164 -6.79 12.00 3.07
N SER A 165 -8.00 11.83 2.56
CA SER A 165 -8.26 11.57 1.14
C SER A 165 -7.83 12.78 0.28
N LYS A 166 -8.10 14.02 0.71
CA LYS A 166 -7.60 15.24 0.02
C LYS A 166 -6.08 15.24 -0.09
N ARG A 167 -5.35 14.85 0.97
CA ARG A 167 -3.88 14.74 0.93
C ARG A 167 -3.40 13.64 -0.01
N LEU A 168 -4.03 12.47 0.04
CA LEU A 168 -3.71 11.34 -0.83
C LEU A 168 -3.95 11.67 -2.32
N PHE A 169 -5.01 12.41 -2.59
CA PHE A 169 -5.32 12.94 -3.92
C PHE A 169 -4.27 13.92 -4.44
N LEU A 170 -3.75 14.81 -3.58
CA LEU A 170 -2.66 15.71 -3.98
C LEU A 170 -1.34 14.98 -4.22
N GLN A 171 -1.04 13.92 -3.47
CA GLN A 171 0.10 13.04 -3.78
C GLN A 171 -0.05 12.41 -5.17
N LEU A 172 -1.27 12.05 -5.56
CA LEU A 172 -1.55 11.56 -6.89
C LEU A 172 -1.39 12.66 -7.96
N TYR A 173 -1.88 13.87 -7.68
CA TYR A 173 -1.81 15.02 -8.59
C TYR A 173 -0.37 15.40 -8.97
N GLU A 174 0.56 15.35 -8.00
CA GLU A 174 1.96 15.72 -8.23
C GLU A 174 2.65 14.90 -9.34
N ARG A 175 2.25 13.65 -9.53
CA ARG A 175 2.87 12.74 -10.53
C ARG A 175 1.91 12.28 -11.64
N HIS A 176 0.62 12.30 -11.38
CA HIS A 176 -0.44 11.80 -12.25
C HIS A 176 -1.56 12.83 -12.40
N ALA A 177 -1.21 14.06 -12.78
CA ALA A 177 -2.17 15.13 -13.00
C ALA A 177 -3.30 14.68 -13.95
N GLU A 178 -3.00 13.85 -14.96
CA GLU A 178 -3.96 13.33 -15.92
C GLU A 178 -5.08 12.44 -15.32
N LEU A 179 -4.90 11.93 -14.10
CA LEU A 179 -5.91 11.14 -13.38
C LEU A 179 -6.81 12.00 -12.50
N VAL A 180 -6.41 13.26 -12.30
CA VAL A 180 -6.94 14.16 -11.29
C VAL A 180 -7.56 15.41 -11.93
N GLU A 181 -7.10 15.83 -13.09
CA GLU A 181 -7.66 16.97 -13.84
C GLU A 181 -9.05 16.65 -14.42
N GLU A 182 -9.35 15.38 -14.69
CA GLU A 182 -10.62 14.91 -15.23
C GLU A 182 -11.26 13.88 -14.29
N ALA A 183 -12.59 13.93 -14.16
CA ALA A 183 -13.34 12.92 -13.41
C ALA A 183 -13.34 11.57 -14.14
N LEU A 184 -12.92 10.51 -13.44
CA LEU A 184 -12.96 9.13 -13.95
C LEU A 184 -14.33 8.51 -13.68
N GLU A 185 -15.35 8.98 -14.41
CA GLU A 185 -16.71 8.46 -14.31
C GLU A 185 -16.95 7.23 -15.19
N ASP A 186 -16.34 7.18 -16.37
CA ASP A 186 -16.42 6.04 -17.29
C ASP A 186 -15.40 4.94 -16.89
N PRO A 187 -15.86 3.72 -16.58
CA PRO A 187 -14.98 2.59 -16.27
C PRO A 187 -13.96 2.29 -17.37
N LYS A 188 -14.32 2.49 -18.65
CA LYS A 188 -13.40 2.24 -19.77
C LYS A 188 -12.27 3.26 -19.83
N LEU A 189 -12.59 4.53 -19.59
CA LEU A 189 -11.60 5.59 -19.46
C LEU A 189 -10.64 5.30 -18.29
N ALA A 190 -11.18 4.87 -17.13
CA ALA A 190 -10.36 4.46 -15.99
C ALA A 190 -9.42 3.29 -16.34
N THR A 191 -9.91 2.29 -17.08
CA THR A 191 -9.07 1.19 -17.61
C THR A 191 -7.97 1.71 -18.53
N GLU A 192 -8.29 2.60 -19.48
CA GLU A 192 -7.29 3.20 -20.40
C GLU A 192 -6.20 3.95 -19.64
N ARG A 193 -6.61 4.81 -18.68
CA ARG A 193 -5.71 5.58 -17.84
C ARG A 193 -4.84 4.67 -16.96
N GLY A 194 -5.42 3.61 -16.39
CA GLY A 194 -4.70 2.57 -15.67
C GLY A 194 -3.62 1.87 -16.52
N ARG A 195 -3.92 1.58 -17.80
CA ARG A 195 -2.92 1.01 -18.74
C ARG A 195 -1.76 1.98 -19.00
N LYS A 196 -2.01 3.29 -19.07
CA LYS A 196 -0.94 4.30 -19.20
C LYS A 196 -0.01 4.31 -17.98
N VAL A 197 -0.58 4.21 -16.77
CA VAL A 197 0.21 4.07 -15.53
C VAL A 197 1.04 2.78 -15.57
N LEU A 198 0.45 1.65 -15.98
CA LEU A 198 1.16 0.38 -16.07
C LEU A 198 2.32 0.43 -17.07
N SER A 199 2.11 1.04 -18.25
CA SER A 199 3.18 1.24 -19.25
C SER A 199 4.33 2.05 -18.66
N ARG A 200 4.04 3.13 -17.92
CA ARG A 200 5.06 3.95 -17.27
C ARG A 200 5.87 3.15 -16.24
N ILE A 201 5.20 2.32 -15.45
CA ILE A 201 5.87 1.41 -14.50
C ILE A 201 6.79 0.45 -15.25
N GLN A 202 6.30 -0.20 -16.31
CA GLN A 202 7.12 -1.12 -17.11
C GLN A 202 8.33 -0.42 -17.74
N ASP A 203 8.14 0.78 -18.29
CA ASP A 203 9.23 1.60 -18.84
C ASP A 203 10.27 1.95 -17.77
N SER A 204 9.82 2.26 -16.54
CA SER A 204 10.70 2.54 -15.41
C SER A 204 11.52 1.31 -15.00
N GLU A 205 10.90 0.13 -15.00
CA GLU A 205 11.56 -1.15 -14.68
C GLU A 205 12.59 -1.53 -15.75
N ILE A 206 12.26 -1.36 -17.04
CA ILE A 206 13.17 -1.59 -18.17
C ILE A 206 14.37 -0.66 -18.09
N ARG A 207 14.14 0.63 -17.79
CA ARG A 207 15.20 1.63 -17.63
C ARG A 207 15.96 1.51 -16.30
N ARG A 208 15.53 0.61 -15.41
CA ARG A 208 16.07 0.45 -14.05
C ARG A 208 16.05 1.75 -13.25
N THR A 209 15.08 2.61 -13.52
CA THR A 209 14.83 3.79 -12.68
C THR A 209 14.08 3.35 -11.43
N GLU A 210 14.29 4.05 -10.32
CA GLU A 210 13.54 3.79 -9.09
C GLU A 210 12.05 4.06 -9.35
N GLY A 211 11.21 3.06 -9.13
CA GLY A 211 9.76 3.22 -9.20
C GLY A 211 9.26 4.18 -8.12
N ASP A 212 8.04 4.71 -8.27
CA ASP A 212 7.45 5.57 -7.25
C ASP A 212 6.27 4.87 -6.57
N LYS A 213 6.17 5.07 -5.26
CA LYS A 213 5.07 4.57 -4.46
C LYS A 213 3.71 5.12 -4.94
N SER A 214 3.67 6.33 -5.52
CA SER A 214 2.42 6.91 -6.05
C SER A 214 1.93 6.17 -7.31
N ASP A 215 2.81 5.49 -8.05
CA ASP A 215 2.40 4.69 -9.20
C ASP A 215 1.49 3.50 -8.76
N GLY A 216 1.76 2.93 -7.59
CA GLY A 216 0.90 1.89 -6.99
C GLY A 216 -0.45 2.43 -6.54
N LEU A 217 -0.47 3.62 -5.95
CA LEU A 217 -1.72 4.32 -5.58
C LEU A 217 -2.56 4.67 -6.82
N ALA A 218 -1.92 5.16 -7.88
CA ALA A 218 -2.56 5.49 -9.14
C ALA A 218 -3.25 4.27 -9.76
N LEU A 219 -2.56 3.12 -9.78
CA LEU A 219 -3.17 1.87 -10.24
C LEU A 219 -4.34 1.42 -9.38
N LEU A 220 -4.22 1.50 -8.05
CA LEU A 220 -5.32 1.15 -7.15
C LEU A 220 -6.54 2.04 -7.41
N TYR A 221 -6.35 3.36 -7.59
CA TYR A 221 -7.43 4.28 -7.94
C TYR A 221 -8.08 3.90 -9.27
N CYS A 222 -7.31 3.69 -10.33
CA CYS A 222 -7.84 3.27 -11.63
C CYS A 222 -8.60 1.95 -11.54
N ALA A 223 -8.11 0.97 -10.78
CA ALA A 223 -8.76 -0.32 -10.59
C ALA A 223 -10.10 -0.23 -9.83
N CYS A 224 -10.22 0.71 -8.90
CA CYS A 224 -11.48 1.00 -8.24
C CYS A 224 -12.44 1.81 -9.12
N ALA A 225 -11.92 2.72 -9.94
CA ALA A 225 -12.73 3.52 -10.86
C ALA A 225 -13.23 2.72 -12.06
N SER A 226 -12.51 1.66 -12.46
CA SER A 226 -12.89 0.74 -13.54
C SER A 226 -13.91 -0.33 -13.11
N GLN A 227 -14.51 -0.23 -11.93
CA GLN A 227 -15.47 -1.22 -11.46
C GLN A 227 -16.67 -1.30 -12.42
N GLY A 228 -17.00 -2.53 -12.84
CA GLY A 228 -18.04 -2.81 -13.83
C GLY A 228 -17.50 -3.18 -15.21
N ASP A 229 -16.23 -2.89 -15.51
CA ASP A 229 -15.56 -3.33 -16.73
C ASP A 229 -15.01 -4.77 -16.56
N LYS A 230 -15.86 -5.76 -16.86
CA LYS A 230 -15.52 -7.19 -16.73
C LYS A 230 -14.34 -7.63 -17.60
N ASP A 231 -14.11 -6.93 -18.71
CA ASP A 231 -13.01 -7.25 -19.64
C ASP A 231 -11.68 -6.65 -19.18
N SER A 232 -11.68 -5.86 -18.09
CA SER A 232 -10.49 -5.17 -17.61
C SER A 232 -9.56 -6.09 -16.84
N GLN A 233 -8.41 -6.38 -17.44
CA GLN A 233 -7.29 -7.04 -16.75
C GLN A 233 -6.60 -6.12 -15.71
N ILE A 234 -7.05 -4.87 -15.54
CA ILE A 234 -6.36 -3.90 -14.67
C ILE A 234 -6.34 -4.34 -13.21
N ALA A 235 -7.39 -5.02 -12.73
CA ALA A 235 -7.44 -5.53 -11.36
C ALA A 235 -6.35 -6.58 -11.10
N ALA A 236 -6.22 -7.58 -11.98
CA ALA A 236 -5.18 -8.60 -11.88
C ALA A 236 -3.75 -8.00 -11.99
N MET A 237 -3.55 -7.02 -12.87
CA MET A 237 -2.26 -6.31 -12.97
C MET A 237 -1.95 -5.49 -11.72
N THR A 238 -2.96 -4.84 -11.15
CA THR A 238 -2.82 -4.04 -9.92
C THR A 238 -2.35 -4.90 -8.76
N LEU A 239 -2.89 -6.11 -8.58
CA LEU A 239 -2.40 -7.08 -7.58
C LEU A 239 -0.91 -7.39 -7.74
N ARG A 240 -0.48 -7.72 -8.96
CA ARG A 240 0.92 -8.05 -9.26
C ARG A 240 1.88 -6.89 -8.99
N ILE A 241 1.43 -5.66 -9.20
CA ILE A 241 2.22 -4.46 -8.93
C ILE A 241 2.27 -4.17 -7.43
N LEU A 242 1.13 -4.23 -6.73
CA LEU A 242 1.02 -3.96 -5.30
C LEU A 242 1.68 -5.02 -4.40
N LEU A 243 2.11 -6.17 -4.94
CA LEU A 243 2.98 -7.12 -4.23
C LEU A 243 4.45 -6.64 -4.18
N ARG A 244 4.85 -5.67 -5.00
CA ARG A 244 6.24 -5.25 -5.19
C ARG A 244 6.52 -3.93 -4.49
N ALA A 245 7.75 -3.79 -3.98
CA ALA A 245 8.28 -2.48 -3.59
C ALA A 245 8.76 -1.72 -4.84
N PRO A 246 8.64 -0.38 -4.89
CA PRO A 246 8.09 0.51 -3.85
C PRO A 246 6.56 0.71 -3.94
N TYR A 247 5.88 0.08 -4.90
CA TYR A 247 4.46 0.33 -5.19
C TYR A 247 3.50 0.03 -4.03
N ASN A 248 3.89 -0.86 -3.11
CA ASN A 248 3.13 -1.19 -1.91
C ASN A 248 3.37 -0.24 -0.72
N GLN A 249 4.32 0.69 -0.81
CA GLN A 249 4.70 1.54 0.33
C GLN A 249 3.59 2.52 0.72
N CYS A 250 2.83 3.05 -0.25
CA CYS A 250 1.70 3.93 0.04
C CYS A 250 0.65 3.23 0.92
N LEU A 251 0.45 1.91 0.74
CA LEU A 251 -0.52 1.13 1.52
C LEU A 251 -0.20 1.09 3.01
N ARG A 252 1.06 1.36 3.38
CA ARG A 252 1.55 1.32 4.76
C ARG A 252 1.63 2.69 5.42
N ASP A 253 1.24 3.77 4.73
CA ASP A 253 1.27 5.12 5.28
C ASP A 253 0.16 5.32 6.34
N PRO A 254 0.50 5.56 7.61
CA PRO A 254 -0.50 5.78 8.66
C PRO A 254 -1.41 6.99 8.39
N GLN A 255 -0.93 8.03 7.71
CA GLN A 255 -1.72 9.25 7.45
C GLN A 255 -2.82 9.01 6.41
N SER A 256 -2.58 8.05 5.53
CA SER A 256 -3.44 7.68 4.41
C SER A 256 -4.18 6.36 4.64
N LYS A 257 -4.08 5.79 5.86
CA LYS A 257 -4.64 4.47 6.19
C LYS A 257 -6.14 4.36 5.88
N ARG A 258 -6.95 5.28 6.38
CA ARG A 258 -8.42 5.25 6.18
C ARG A 258 -8.84 5.28 4.70
N PRO A 259 -8.39 6.24 3.87
CA PRO A 259 -8.77 6.22 2.46
C PRO A 259 -8.29 4.96 1.75
N ILE A 260 -7.10 4.46 2.07
CA ILE A 260 -6.58 3.23 1.49
C ILE A 260 -7.41 2.01 1.90
N GLU A 261 -7.86 1.93 3.15
CA GLU A 261 -8.79 0.90 3.61
C GLU A 261 -10.09 0.94 2.79
N THR A 262 -10.68 2.13 2.58
CA THR A 262 -11.87 2.29 1.73
C THR A 262 -11.63 1.81 0.30
N MET A 263 -10.54 2.26 -0.34
CA MET A 263 -10.20 1.85 -1.71
C MET A 263 -9.99 0.33 -1.81
N MET A 264 -9.24 -0.25 -0.88
CA MET A 264 -8.94 -1.68 -0.87
C MET A 264 -10.17 -2.52 -0.56
N GLU A 265 -11.08 -2.07 0.30
CA GLU A 265 -12.36 -2.74 0.55
C GLU A 265 -13.22 -2.76 -0.70
N GLN A 266 -13.37 -1.61 -1.35
CA GLN A 266 -14.17 -1.49 -2.57
C GLN A 266 -13.58 -2.35 -3.70
N TRP A 267 -12.26 -2.28 -3.90
CA TRP A 267 -11.56 -3.06 -4.91
C TRP A 267 -11.58 -4.56 -4.63
N ALA A 268 -11.30 -4.98 -3.40
CA ALA A 268 -11.41 -6.38 -3.03
C ALA A 268 -12.83 -6.90 -3.28
N GLY A 269 -13.84 -6.06 -3.06
CA GLY A 269 -15.25 -6.30 -3.39
C GLY A 269 -15.50 -6.79 -4.83
N THR A 270 -14.65 -6.42 -5.79
CA THR A 270 -14.82 -6.80 -7.20
C THR A 270 -13.94 -7.96 -7.66
N ILE A 271 -13.17 -8.56 -6.74
CA ILE A 271 -12.32 -9.70 -7.06
C ILE A 271 -13.10 -11.00 -6.81
N ASP A 272 -13.33 -11.75 -7.88
CA ASP A 272 -14.04 -13.04 -7.84
C ASP A 272 -13.10 -14.25 -7.86
N GLY A 273 -11.93 -14.14 -8.51
CA GLY A 273 -10.97 -15.24 -8.63
C GLY A 273 -10.29 -15.61 -7.32
N SER A 274 -10.17 -16.92 -7.03
CA SER A 274 -9.57 -17.41 -5.77
C SER A 274 -8.12 -16.94 -5.60
N TYR A 275 -7.32 -17.06 -6.66
CA TYR A 275 -5.91 -16.66 -6.65
C TYR A 275 -5.76 -15.15 -6.37
N GLU A 276 -6.56 -14.33 -7.04
CA GLU A 276 -6.59 -12.89 -6.85
C GLU A 276 -7.06 -12.51 -5.43
N GLN A 277 -8.05 -13.21 -4.88
CA GLN A 277 -8.50 -13.01 -3.50
C GLN A 277 -7.39 -13.33 -2.49
N THR A 278 -6.70 -14.46 -2.63
CA THR A 278 -5.55 -14.82 -1.78
C THR A 278 -4.44 -13.77 -1.87
N THR A 279 -4.16 -13.28 -3.08
CA THR A 279 -3.15 -12.24 -3.31
C THR A 279 -3.54 -10.91 -2.66
N ALA A 280 -4.80 -10.47 -2.83
CA ALA A 280 -5.33 -9.27 -2.21
C ALA A 280 -5.25 -9.38 -0.68
N LEU A 281 -5.62 -10.55 -0.14
CA LEU A 281 -5.56 -10.85 1.28
C LEU A 281 -4.11 -10.74 1.80
N GLN A 282 -3.12 -11.28 1.08
CA GLN A 282 -1.69 -11.09 1.43
C GLN A 282 -1.30 -9.61 1.48
N ILE A 283 -1.62 -8.83 0.45
CA ILE A 283 -1.29 -7.39 0.38
C ILE A 283 -1.89 -6.66 1.59
N MET A 284 -3.16 -6.94 1.91
CA MET A 284 -3.85 -6.29 3.02
C MET A 284 -3.30 -6.69 4.39
N VAL A 285 -2.90 -7.96 4.58
CA VAL A 285 -2.23 -8.43 5.81
C VAL A 285 -0.87 -7.73 5.97
N GLU A 286 -0.08 -7.63 4.91
CA GLU A 286 1.22 -6.95 4.91
C GLU A 286 1.10 -5.45 5.17
N ALA A 287 0.03 -4.83 4.69
CA ALA A 287 -0.27 -3.42 4.93
C ALA A 287 -1.05 -3.16 6.23
N ASN A 288 -1.40 -4.21 7.00
CA ASN A 288 -2.14 -4.11 8.26
C ASN A 288 -3.48 -3.35 8.12
N LEU A 289 -4.22 -3.66 7.05
CA LEU A 289 -5.50 -3.03 6.70
C LEU A 289 -6.67 -3.81 7.30
N SER A 290 -7.60 -3.13 7.99
CA SER A 290 -8.75 -3.79 8.63
C SER A 290 -9.74 -4.48 7.68
N PRO A 291 -9.98 -4.02 6.43
CA PRO A 291 -10.94 -4.67 5.54
C PRO A 291 -10.54 -6.07 5.08
N VAL A 292 -9.31 -6.51 5.39
CA VAL A 292 -8.84 -7.89 5.12
C VAL A 292 -9.79 -8.95 5.69
N ARG A 293 -10.46 -8.62 6.80
CA ARG A 293 -11.44 -9.49 7.45
C ARG A 293 -12.70 -9.67 6.62
N SER A 294 -13.20 -8.61 5.98
CA SER A 294 -14.36 -8.67 5.08
C SER A 294 -14.08 -9.59 3.88
N LEU A 295 -12.87 -9.49 3.31
CA LEU A 295 -12.41 -10.38 2.25
C LEU A 295 -12.29 -11.84 2.72
N ALA A 296 -11.64 -12.08 3.86
CA ALA A 296 -11.50 -13.41 4.45
C ALA A 296 -12.87 -14.06 4.73
N LYS A 297 -13.82 -13.31 5.29
CA LYS A 297 -15.21 -13.77 5.51
C LYS A 297 -15.87 -14.22 4.21
N ARG A 298 -15.69 -13.45 3.14
CA ARG A 298 -16.27 -13.75 1.83
C ARG A 298 -15.64 -14.99 1.19
N MET A 299 -14.32 -15.20 1.37
CA MET A 299 -13.64 -16.44 0.94
C MET A 299 -14.18 -17.68 1.67
N LEU A 300 -14.44 -17.58 2.99
CA LEU A 300 -15.08 -18.68 3.73
C LEU A 300 -16.47 -18.97 3.15
N LEU A 301 -17.31 -17.94 3.03
CA LEU A 301 -18.68 -18.10 2.54
C LEU A 301 -18.74 -18.65 1.11
N SER A 302 -17.82 -18.25 0.22
CA SER A 302 -17.77 -18.75 -1.16
C SER A 302 -17.40 -20.23 -1.22
N TYR A 303 -16.43 -20.68 -0.42
CA TYR A 303 -16.03 -22.09 -0.36
C TYR A 303 -17.16 -23.00 0.12
N ASP A 304 -17.86 -22.64 1.19
CA ASP A 304 -19.00 -23.41 1.71
C ASP A 304 -20.12 -23.55 0.66
N SER A 305 -20.38 -22.46 -0.08
CA SER A 305 -21.36 -22.46 -1.18
C SER A 305 -20.97 -23.33 -2.38
N ASN A 306 -19.67 -23.58 -2.58
CA ASN A 306 -19.15 -24.38 -3.69
C ASN A 306 -19.06 -25.87 -3.34
N LYS A 307 -18.85 -26.22 -2.07
CA LYS A 307 -18.80 -27.62 -1.62
C LYS A 307 -20.17 -28.31 -1.69
N ASN A 308 -21.25 -27.55 -1.55
CA ASN A 308 -22.64 -28.03 -1.64
C ASN A 308 -23.34 -27.47 -2.90
N PRO A 309 -22.97 -27.91 -4.12
CA PRO A 309 -23.57 -27.39 -5.35
C PRO A 309 -25.08 -27.64 -5.44
N THR A 310 -25.60 -28.65 -4.73
CA THR A 310 -27.04 -28.96 -4.66
C THR A 310 -27.88 -27.89 -3.95
N ALA A 311 -27.26 -26.95 -3.22
CA ALA A 311 -27.93 -25.79 -2.65
C ALA A 311 -28.08 -24.65 -3.66
N LYS A 312 -27.27 -24.62 -4.73
CA LYS A 312 -27.49 -23.73 -5.88
C LYS A 312 -28.54 -24.40 -6.77
N ASP A 313 -29.56 -23.61 -7.15
CA ASP A 313 -30.72 -24.03 -7.95
C ASP A 313 -30.40 -25.22 -8.88
N PRO A 314 -30.98 -26.42 -8.63
CA PRO A 314 -30.68 -27.62 -9.41
C PRO A 314 -31.05 -27.48 -10.90
N ASN A 315 -31.82 -26.44 -11.25
CA ASN A 315 -32.19 -26.15 -12.63
C ASN A 315 -31.31 -25.10 -13.32
N LYS A 316 -30.36 -24.44 -12.61
CA LYS A 316 -29.45 -23.49 -13.26
C LYS A 316 -28.44 -24.28 -14.10
N PRO A 317 -28.45 -24.14 -15.44
CA PRO A 317 -27.46 -24.82 -16.28
C PRO A 317 -26.07 -24.36 -15.87
N ILE A 318 -25.17 -25.31 -15.61
CA ILE A 318 -23.75 -25.00 -15.41
C ILE A 318 -23.25 -24.39 -16.72
N ASP A 319 -22.88 -23.11 -16.70
CA ASP A 319 -22.26 -22.49 -17.86
C ASP A 319 -20.87 -23.12 -18.03
N PRO A 320 -20.60 -23.86 -19.11
CA PRO A 320 -19.31 -24.51 -19.34
C PRO A 320 -18.16 -23.49 -19.48
N ASN A 321 -18.47 -22.20 -19.64
CA ASN A 321 -17.49 -21.13 -19.71
C ASN A 321 -17.31 -20.37 -18.40
N GLU A 322 -18.06 -20.67 -17.33
CA GLU A 322 -17.83 -20.03 -16.02
C GLU A 322 -16.54 -20.62 -15.42
N PRO A 323 -15.44 -19.85 -15.34
CA PRO A 323 -14.19 -20.35 -14.78
C PRO A 323 -14.38 -20.47 -13.27
N ILE A 324 -14.83 -21.65 -12.84
CA ILE A 324 -14.83 -22.01 -11.43
C ILE A 324 -13.40 -22.44 -11.13
N ASP A 325 -12.52 -21.49 -10.85
CA ASP A 325 -11.29 -21.81 -10.13
C ASP A 325 -11.71 -22.17 -8.70
N PRO A 326 -11.76 -23.47 -8.34
CA PRO A 326 -12.23 -23.86 -7.02
C PRO A 326 -11.27 -23.29 -5.99
N VAL A 327 -11.81 -22.63 -4.97
CA VAL A 327 -11.01 -22.12 -3.86
C VAL A 327 -10.33 -23.30 -3.18
N GLU A 328 -9.00 -23.33 -3.16
CA GLU A 328 -8.27 -24.45 -2.56
C GLU A 328 -8.39 -24.41 -1.03
N PRO A 329 -8.43 -25.56 -0.33
CA PRO A 329 -8.39 -25.58 1.14
C PRO A 329 -7.21 -24.78 1.72
N ARG A 330 -6.09 -24.72 1.00
CA ARG A 330 -4.92 -23.92 1.40
C ARG A 330 -5.20 -22.41 1.43
N ASP A 331 -5.99 -21.91 0.48
CA ASP A 331 -6.43 -20.51 0.43
C ASP A 331 -7.35 -20.20 1.62
N ILE A 332 -8.24 -21.14 1.97
CA ILE A 332 -9.12 -21.02 3.14
C ILE A 332 -8.34 -21.00 4.45
N ALA A 333 -7.25 -21.75 4.56
CA ALA A 333 -6.36 -21.66 5.72
C ALA A 333 -5.77 -20.24 5.89
N ARG A 334 -5.57 -19.47 4.80
CA ARG A 334 -5.15 -18.05 4.88
C ARG A 334 -6.24 -17.16 5.45
N ALA A 335 -7.51 -17.43 5.16
CA ALA A 335 -8.63 -16.73 5.78
C ALA A 335 -8.65 -16.96 7.31
N PHE A 336 -8.42 -18.19 7.78
CA PHE A 336 -8.30 -18.45 9.22
C PHE A 336 -7.10 -17.76 9.87
N GLN A 337 -5.96 -17.66 9.18
CA GLN A 337 -4.82 -16.85 9.62
C GLN A 337 -5.19 -15.37 9.82
N VAL A 338 -6.02 -14.82 8.92
CA VAL A 338 -6.57 -13.47 9.06
C VAL A 338 -7.44 -13.36 10.32
N PHE A 339 -8.36 -14.30 10.55
CA PHE A 339 -9.20 -14.27 11.75
C PHE A 339 -8.41 -14.47 13.04
N PHE A 340 -7.36 -15.28 13.03
CA PHE A 340 -6.46 -15.42 14.17
C PHE A 340 -5.81 -14.08 14.53
N LYS A 341 -5.43 -13.27 13.53
CA LYS A 341 -4.73 -11.99 13.76
C LYS A 341 -5.67 -10.78 13.96
N PHE A 342 -6.78 -10.73 13.23
CA PHE A 342 -7.68 -9.58 13.12
C PHE A 342 -9.12 -9.86 13.54
N GLY A 343 -9.44 -11.11 13.90
CA GLY A 343 -10.79 -11.52 14.25
C GLY A 343 -11.27 -10.88 15.54
N LYS A 344 -12.60 -10.76 15.64
CA LYS A 344 -13.32 -10.25 16.81
C LYS A 344 -14.36 -11.27 17.25
N ALA A 345 -14.91 -11.11 18.45
CA ALA A 345 -15.91 -12.03 19.00
C ALA A 345 -17.13 -12.24 18.08
N GLU A 346 -17.53 -11.22 17.32
CA GLU A 346 -18.62 -11.30 16.32
C GLU A 346 -18.35 -12.29 15.18
N ASP A 347 -17.09 -12.67 14.97
CA ASP A 347 -16.69 -13.62 13.93
C ASP A 347 -16.79 -15.08 14.39
N LEU A 348 -16.92 -15.35 15.71
CA LEU A 348 -16.98 -16.71 16.26
C LEU A 348 -18.09 -17.57 15.64
N PRO A 349 -19.36 -17.11 15.48
CA PRO A 349 -20.42 -17.93 14.92
C PRO A 349 -20.17 -18.36 13.47
N LEU A 350 -19.37 -17.59 12.72
CA LEU A 350 -18.96 -17.97 11.37
C LEU A 350 -17.91 -19.08 11.43
N LEU A 351 -16.90 -18.91 12.28
CA LEU A 351 -15.76 -19.84 12.39
C LEU A 351 -16.16 -21.18 13.00
N GLU A 352 -17.11 -21.19 13.94
CA GLU A 352 -17.60 -22.41 14.58
C GLU A 352 -18.23 -23.40 13.58
N LYS A 353 -18.79 -22.90 12.47
CA LYS A 353 -19.32 -23.75 11.39
C LYS A 353 -18.26 -24.60 10.69
N TRP A 354 -16.98 -24.26 10.86
CA TRP A 354 -15.86 -24.94 10.22
C TRP A 354 -15.20 -25.98 11.11
N LEU A 355 -15.66 -26.14 12.36
CA LEU A 355 -15.06 -27.08 13.31
C LEU A 355 -15.26 -28.55 12.92
N ASP A 356 -16.22 -28.82 12.05
CA ASP A 356 -16.50 -30.16 11.51
C ASP A 356 -15.85 -30.38 10.13
N ASN A 357 -15.14 -29.39 9.56
CA ASN A 357 -14.56 -29.49 8.23
C ASN A 357 -13.20 -30.23 8.26
N THR A 358 -13.17 -31.45 7.71
CA THR A 358 -12.00 -32.33 7.64
C THR A 358 -11.15 -32.17 6.38
N ASP A 359 -11.39 -31.15 5.56
CA ASP A 359 -10.60 -30.95 4.34
C ASP A 359 -9.14 -30.63 4.71
N VAL A 360 -8.20 -31.31 4.06
CA VAL A 360 -6.76 -31.15 4.32
C VAL A 360 -6.25 -29.92 3.57
N CYS A 361 -5.64 -28.99 4.29
CA CYS A 361 -5.10 -27.74 3.73
C CYS A 361 -3.56 -27.69 3.67
N GLU A 362 -2.87 -28.55 4.42
CA GLU A 362 -1.42 -28.73 4.32
C GLU A 362 -1.04 -30.18 4.65
N GLU A 363 -0.23 -30.79 3.78
CA GLU A 363 0.35 -32.11 3.99
C GLU A 363 1.86 -32.01 4.21
N ILE A 364 2.37 -32.65 5.27
CA ILE A 364 3.78 -32.68 5.59
C ILE A 364 4.31 -34.08 5.31
N SER A 365 4.88 -34.28 4.12
CA SER A 365 5.42 -35.57 3.67
C SER A 365 6.78 -35.90 4.29
N SER A 366 7.54 -34.90 4.75
CA SER A 366 8.77 -35.15 5.52
C SER A 366 9.12 -33.99 6.45
N LEU A 367 9.34 -34.30 7.73
CA LEU A 367 10.08 -33.41 8.61
C LEU A 367 11.56 -33.54 8.23
N ASN A 368 12.04 -32.69 7.31
CA ASN A 368 13.49 -32.59 7.11
C ASN A 368 14.11 -32.22 8.47
N PRO A 369 15.03 -33.04 9.01
CA PRO A 369 15.72 -32.71 10.24
C PRO A 369 16.36 -31.33 10.11
N PRO A 370 16.37 -30.50 11.18
CA PRO A 370 17.04 -29.22 11.15
C PRO A 370 18.48 -29.38 10.64
N GLY A 371 18.80 -28.77 9.48
CA GLY A 371 20.13 -28.81 8.87
C GLY A 371 20.29 -29.66 7.59
N LEU A 372 19.30 -30.45 7.20
CA LEU A 372 19.31 -31.16 5.90
C LEU A 372 18.51 -30.38 4.85
N MET A 373 19.23 -29.74 3.92
CA MET A 373 18.63 -28.97 2.81
C MET A 373 18.18 -29.84 1.63
N VAL A 374 18.49 -31.14 1.64
CA VAL A 374 18.11 -32.03 0.55
C VAL A 374 16.81 -32.73 0.93
N PRO A 375 15.69 -32.49 0.21
CA PRO A 375 14.46 -33.25 0.42
C PRO A 375 14.79 -34.73 0.24
N ARG A 376 14.42 -35.55 1.24
CA ARG A 376 14.62 -36.99 1.18
C ARG A 376 13.86 -37.51 -0.04
N GLN A 377 14.57 -38.10 -1.01
CA GLN A 377 13.90 -38.72 -2.14
C GLN A 377 12.96 -39.82 -1.61
N PRO A 378 11.71 -39.87 -2.09
CA PRO A 378 10.77 -40.91 -1.69
C PRO A 378 11.40 -42.28 -1.98
N ILE A 379 11.33 -43.18 -1.00
CA ILE A 379 11.83 -44.55 -1.15
C ILE A 379 10.94 -45.23 -2.20
N PRO A 380 11.49 -45.71 -3.33
CA PRO A 380 10.69 -46.39 -4.35
C PRO A 380 9.91 -47.55 -3.73
N GLY A 381 8.58 -47.52 -3.84
CA GLY A 381 7.68 -48.59 -3.35
C GLY A 381 7.15 -48.41 -1.92
N ALA A 382 7.56 -47.39 -1.16
CA ALA A 382 6.88 -47.05 0.10
C ALA A 382 5.60 -46.25 -0.21
N PRO A 383 4.43 -46.60 0.37
CA PRO A 383 3.23 -45.77 0.22
C PRO A 383 3.52 -44.39 0.83
N ASP A 384 3.43 -43.36 -0.01
CA ASP A 384 3.69 -41.96 0.35
C ASP A 384 2.54 -41.44 1.22
N ARG A 385 2.51 -41.88 2.49
CA ARG A 385 1.52 -41.40 3.46
C ARG A 385 2.07 -40.12 4.09
N PRO A 386 1.32 -39.01 4.07
CA PRO A 386 1.74 -37.80 4.75
C PRO A 386 2.00 -38.14 6.22
N MET A 387 3.13 -37.68 6.75
CA MET A 387 3.48 -37.93 8.15
C MET A 387 2.58 -37.14 9.08
N ALA A 388 2.16 -35.95 8.65
CA ALA A 388 1.25 -35.09 9.35
C ALA A 388 0.38 -34.29 8.38
N THR A 389 -0.84 -33.96 8.82
CA THR A 389 -1.80 -33.16 8.08
C THR A 389 -2.30 -32.00 8.93
N VAL A 390 -2.65 -30.90 8.28
CA VAL A 390 -3.43 -29.80 8.84
C VAL A 390 -4.79 -29.83 8.17
N GLU A 391 -5.85 -29.91 8.95
CA GLU A 391 -7.22 -29.84 8.44
C GLU A 391 -7.80 -28.45 8.68
N LEU A 392 -8.80 -28.05 7.89
CA LEU A 392 -9.45 -26.75 8.04
C LEU A 392 -10.04 -26.54 9.44
N ARG A 393 -10.61 -27.59 10.06
CA ARG A 393 -11.06 -27.54 11.46
C ARG A 393 -9.96 -27.20 12.45
N ASP A 394 -8.72 -27.63 12.22
CA ASP A 394 -7.58 -27.34 13.10
C ASP A 394 -7.28 -25.82 13.09
N ALA A 395 -7.26 -25.22 11.89
CA ALA A 395 -7.02 -23.79 11.71
C ALA A 395 -8.19 -22.93 12.23
N ALA A 396 -9.43 -23.36 11.98
CA ALA A 396 -10.64 -22.70 12.49
C ALA A 396 -10.68 -22.69 14.02
N LEU A 397 -10.41 -23.85 14.64
CA LEU A 397 -10.38 -24.00 16.09
C LEU A 397 -9.31 -23.12 16.75
N LEU A 398 -8.12 -23.07 16.17
CA LEU A 398 -7.05 -22.20 16.63
C LEU A 398 -7.46 -20.71 16.58
N ALA A 399 -8.08 -20.27 15.49
CA ALA A 399 -8.59 -18.90 15.37
C ALA A 399 -9.70 -18.60 16.38
N CYS A 400 -10.63 -19.55 16.61
CA CYS A 400 -11.69 -19.43 17.61
C CYS A 400 -11.13 -19.24 19.02
N MET A 401 -10.18 -20.09 19.44
CA MET A 401 -9.53 -20.00 20.75
C MET A 401 -8.81 -18.66 20.94
N GLN A 402 -8.09 -18.20 19.90
CA GLN A 402 -7.41 -16.91 19.94
C GLN A 402 -8.39 -15.73 20.09
N ILE A 403 -9.50 -15.73 19.36
CA ILE A 403 -10.52 -14.67 19.43
C ILE A 403 -11.24 -14.67 20.79
N ALA A 404 -11.49 -15.85 21.36
CA ALA A 404 -12.12 -16.00 22.68
C ALA A 404 -11.17 -15.72 23.86
N GLY A 405 -9.88 -15.45 23.60
CA GLY A 405 -8.88 -15.23 24.64
C GLY A 405 -8.52 -16.49 25.44
N MET A 406 -8.79 -17.68 24.90
CA MET A 406 -8.34 -18.95 25.49
C MET A 406 -6.84 -19.13 25.28
N ASP A 407 -6.14 -19.77 26.23
CA ASP A 407 -4.74 -20.15 26.05
C ASP A 407 -4.61 -21.33 25.09
N TYR A 408 -4.67 -21.02 23.79
CA TYR A 408 -4.60 -21.98 22.70
C TYR A 408 -3.29 -22.80 22.71
N ARG A 409 -2.23 -22.36 23.39
CA ARG A 409 -0.96 -23.09 23.46
C ARG A 409 -1.06 -24.37 24.28
N LEU A 410 -1.99 -24.44 25.23
CA LEU A 410 -2.28 -25.68 25.97
C LEU A 410 -2.81 -26.78 25.04
N HIS A 411 -3.50 -26.39 23.97
CA HIS A 411 -4.12 -27.30 23.00
C HIS A 411 -3.26 -27.50 21.75
N PHE A 412 -2.50 -26.48 21.37
CA PHE A 412 -1.59 -26.45 20.23
C PHE A 412 -0.15 -26.15 20.68
N PRO A 413 0.52 -27.06 21.40
CA PRO A 413 1.83 -26.78 22.01
C PRO A 413 2.95 -26.52 20.99
N THR A 414 2.79 -26.98 19.77
CA THR A 414 3.76 -26.81 18.67
C THR A 414 3.54 -25.55 17.84
N VAL A 415 2.47 -24.78 18.12
CA VAL A 415 2.11 -23.59 17.34
C VAL A 415 3.25 -22.58 17.33
N ARG A 416 3.60 -22.12 16.13
CA ARG A 416 4.59 -21.06 15.91
C ARG A 416 3.90 -19.84 15.33
N ASN A 417 4.12 -18.70 15.96
CA ASN A 417 3.54 -17.44 15.53
C ASN A 417 4.28 -16.91 14.30
N SER A 418 3.53 -16.38 13.34
CA SER A 418 4.05 -15.60 12.21
C SER A 418 3.73 -14.13 12.44
N ALA A 419 4.73 -13.26 12.42
CA ALA A 419 4.49 -11.81 12.60
C ALA A 419 3.52 -11.26 11.53
N LEU A 420 3.62 -11.79 10.31
CA LEU A 420 2.76 -11.40 9.22
C LEU A 420 1.39 -12.08 9.30
N TRP A 421 1.36 -13.41 9.41
CA TRP A 421 0.16 -14.24 9.23
C TRP A 421 -0.51 -14.72 10.53
N GLY A 422 -0.04 -14.30 11.70
CA GLY A 422 -0.54 -14.80 12.99
C GLY A 422 0.12 -16.12 13.39
N PHE A 423 -0.06 -17.18 12.59
CA PHE A 423 0.55 -18.51 12.84
C PHE A 423 1.08 -19.17 11.56
N ILE A 424 1.92 -20.20 11.71
CA ILE A 424 2.43 -21.03 10.60
C ILE A 424 1.59 -22.31 10.52
N PRO A 425 0.89 -22.67 9.43
CA PRO A 425 -0.06 -23.79 9.47
C PRO A 425 0.62 -25.14 9.71
N SER A 426 1.78 -25.40 9.11
CA SER A 426 2.59 -26.59 9.44
C SER A 426 3.01 -26.73 10.92
N SER A 427 2.93 -25.66 11.72
CA SER A 427 3.20 -25.74 13.16
C SER A 427 2.06 -26.33 14.00
N ILE A 428 0.85 -26.43 13.44
CA ILE A 428 -0.30 -27.07 14.09
C ILE A 428 -0.64 -28.45 13.53
N ALA A 429 0.17 -28.95 12.59
CA ALA A 429 -0.03 -30.24 11.96
C ALA A 429 -0.02 -31.38 12.98
N LEU A 430 -0.91 -32.34 12.77
CA LEU A 430 -1.03 -33.56 13.56
C LEU A 430 -0.66 -34.77 12.73
N LYS A 431 -0.15 -35.82 13.37
CA LYS A 431 0.14 -37.08 12.67
C LYS A 431 -1.14 -37.62 12.05
N THR A 432 -1.03 -38.19 10.85
CA THR A 432 -2.18 -38.83 10.18
C THR A 432 -2.82 -39.87 11.10
N GLY A 433 -4.14 -39.77 11.32
CA GLY A 433 -4.89 -40.64 12.25
C GLY A 433 -5.01 -40.13 13.70
N SER A 434 -4.57 -38.90 14.01
CA SER A 434 -4.72 -38.29 15.34
C SER A 434 -6.12 -37.68 15.59
N ASP A 435 -7.19 -38.38 15.19
CA ASP A 435 -8.56 -37.88 15.33
C ASP A 435 -9.02 -37.73 16.78
N ASP A 436 -8.46 -38.56 17.67
CA ASP A 436 -8.61 -38.47 19.12
C ASP A 436 -8.09 -37.14 19.67
N VAL A 437 -6.92 -36.69 19.21
CA VAL A 437 -6.34 -35.39 19.59
C VAL A 437 -7.23 -34.25 19.10
N ARG A 438 -7.75 -34.33 17.87
CA ARG A 438 -8.66 -33.31 17.32
C ARG A 438 -9.97 -33.26 18.10
N ALA A 439 -10.56 -34.41 18.41
CA ALA A 439 -11.77 -34.50 19.23
C ALA A 439 -11.54 -33.90 20.62
N ALA A 440 -10.43 -34.22 21.29
CA ALA A 440 -10.10 -33.66 22.60
C ALA A 440 -9.96 -32.13 22.57
N ARG A 441 -9.33 -31.56 21.53
CA ARG A 441 -9.23 -30.11 21.35
C ARG A 441 -10.60 -29.47 21.14
N LEU A 442 -11.46 -30.10 20.36
CA LEU A 442 -12.81 -29.62 20.09
C LEU A 442 -13.70 -29.66 21.35
N GLU A 443 -13.60 -30.72 22.15
CA GLU A 443 -14.30 -30.83 23.43
C GLU A 443 -13.83 -29.75 24.42
N ALA A 444 -12.53 -29.46 24.47
CA ALA A 444 -12.01 -28.36 25.30
C ALA A 444 -12.60 -26.99 24.89
N TRP A 445 -12.78 -26.76 23.58
CA TRP A 445 -13.44 -25.55 23.08
C TRP A 445 -14.92 -25.45 23.44
N LYS A 446 -15.65 -26.58 23.43
CA LYS A 446 -17.05 -26.64 23.84
C LYS A 446 -17.24 -26.38 25.34
N GLN A 447 -16.25 -26.70 26.16
CA GLN A 447 -16.27 -26.52 27.62
C GLN A 447 -15.91 -25.10 28.08
N ARG A 448 -15.66 -24.16 27.15
CA ARG A 448 -15.29 -22.79 27.51
C ARG A 448 -16.43 -22.08 28.27
N PRO A 449 -16.11 -21.17 29.22
CA PRO A 449 -17.11 -20.29 29.80
C PRO A 449 -17.72 -19.40 28.71
N GLN A 450 -19.05 -19.29 28.71
CA GLN A 450 -19.81 -18.46 27.75
C GLN A 450 -19.62 -16.97 27.99
#